data_AF-A0A9N9EKM7-F1
#
_entry.id   AF-A0A9N9EKM7-F1
#
_cell.length_a   1.000
_cell.length_b   1.000
_cell.length_c   1.000
_cell.angle_alpha   90.00
_cell.angle_beta   90.00
_cell.angle_gamma   90.00
#
_symmetry.space_group_name_H-M   'P 1'
#
loop_
_entity.id
_entity.type
_entity.pdbx_description
1 polymer ?
#
loop_
_entity_poly.entity_id
_entity_poly.type
_entity_poly.pdbx_seq_one_letter_code
_entity_poly.pdbx_strand_id
1 'polypeptide(L)'
;EVTKPLTEAHIIHPWYKPIETLDRSWQMPNHSSKFQVQLLTKKAIIPNKAYASDAAWDIFAAEDCVANENGVAIVPTHIKLQYEKGYYGQLKTKSSQAIKGITVLGGILDEGYKGEIKVILQRALQPDLKIKQGEKVAQLIICKNEDVTEENVHLEERGIRGFGSSGKWAKDSETLKDREKRLKQILNITTSKDPEITLEQKEQL
;
A
#
# COMPACT_ATOMS: atom_id res chain seq x y z
N GLU A 1 5.42 5.24 65.72
CA GLU A 1 5.73 3.85 65.35
C GLU A 1 5.10 3.53 64.00
N VAL A 2 5.71 2.59 63.29
CA VAL A 2 5.64 2.36 61.85
C VAL A 2 4.28 1.82 61.41
N THR A 3 3.61 2.52 60.48
CA THR A 3 2.61 1.89 59.60
C THR A 3 3.31 1.47 58.31
N LYS A 4 3.28 0.16 58.03
CA LYS A 4 3.88 -0.47 56.84
C LYS A 4 3.29 0.13 55.56
N PRO A 5 4.08 0.41 54.50
CA PRO A 5 3.52 0.63 53.19
C PRO A 5 3.17 -0.72 52.52
N LEU A 6 2.09 -0.65 51.74
CA LEU A 6 1.50 -1.70 50.94
C LEU A 6 2.49 -2.27 49.93
N THR A 7 2.47 -3.59 49.77
CA THR A 7 3.17 -4.33 48.73
C THR A 7 2.58 -3.98 47.37
N GLU A 8 3.29 -3.18 46.56
CA GLU A 8 2.99 -3.02 45.14
C GLU A 8 3.44 -4.27 44.37
N ALA A 9 2.47 -5.14 44.09
CA ALA A 9 2.56 -6.11 43.02
C ALA A 9 2.69 -5.38 41.68
N HIS A 10 3.93 -5.19 41.23
CA HIS A 10 4.21 -4.78 39.86
C HIS A 10 3.78 -5.92 38.92
N ILE A 11 2.74 -5.67 38.12
CA ILE A 11 2.43 -6.48 36.94
C ILE A 11 3.56 -6.24 35.94
N ILE A 12 4.57 -7.10 35.98
CA ILE A 12 5.62 -7.14 34.97
C ILE A 12 5.01 -7.84 33.74
N HIS A 13 4.74 -7.09 32.67
CA HIS A 13 4.34 -7.68 31.40
C HIS A 13 5.51 -8.54 30.82
N PRO A 14 5.25 -9.71 30.20
CA PRO A 14 6.27 -10.74 29.93
C PRO A 14 7.38 -10.36 28.93
N TRP A 15 7.36 -9.16 28.33
CA TRP A 15 8.18 -8.80 27.17
C TRP A 15 9.20 -7.68 27.44
N TYR A 16 9.32 -7.20 28.68
CA TYR A 16 10.27 -6.13 29.00
C TYR A 16 11.61 -6.70 29.49
N LYS A 17 12.68 -6.49 28.73
CA LYS A 17 14.07 -6.63 29.18
C LYS A 17 14.79 -5.27 29.09
N PRO A 18 15.63 -4.88 30.07
CA PRO A 18 16.34 -3.61 30.05
C PRO A 18 17.37 -3.59 28.92
N ILE A 19 17.42 -2.48 28.17
CA ILE A 19 18.32 -2.29 27.03
C ILE A 19 19.59 -1.60 27.52
N GLU A 20 20.60 -2.37 27.89
CA GLU A 20 21.98 -1.92 27.93
C GLU A 20 22.77 -2.67 26.86
N THR A 21 23.54 -1.90 26.07
CA THR A 21 24.30 -2.28 24.86
C THR A 21 23.47 -2.27 23.55
N LEU A 22 23.44 -1.12 22.87
CA LEU A 22 23.11 -1.08 21.44
C LEU A 22 24.32 -1.62 20.67
N ASP A 23 24.30 -2.92 20.42
CA ASP A 23 25.10 -3.54 19.37
C ASP A 23 24.61 -3.02 18.00
N ARG A 24 25.54 -2.53 17.18
CA ARG A 24 25.29 -2.06 15.80
C ARG A 24 25.36 -3.19 14.78
N SER A 25 25.38 -4.45 15.23
CA SER A 25 25.37 -5.63 14.40
C SER A 25 24.03 -5.82 13.68
N TRP A 26 24.11 -6.36 12.46
CA TRP A 26 22.93 -6.75 11.68
C TRP A 26 22.19 -7.85 12.42
N GLN A 27 20.97 -7.56 12.91
CA GLN A 27 20.13 -8.59 13.50
C GLN A 27 19.43 -9.38 12.40
N MET A 28 19.80 -10.65 12.29
CA MET A 28 19.19 -11.61 11.37
C MET A 28 17.82 -12.03 11.91
N PRO A 29 16.72 -11.89 11.16
CA PRO A 29 15.53 -12.68 11.43
C PRO A 29 15.90 -14.15 11.20
N ASN A 30 15.74 -15.01 12.21
CA ASN A 30 16.01 -16.44 12.08
C ASN A 30 15.21 -17.02 10.88
N HIS A 31 15.88 -17.86 10.09
CA HIS A 31 15.55 -18.37 8.75
C HIS A 31 16.05 -17.51 7.58
N SER A 32 16.79 -18.15 6.66
CA SER A 32 17.38 -17.62 5.41
C SER A 32 16.61 -16.43 4.82
N SER A 33 16.88 -15.24 5.33
CA SER A 33 16.10 -14.06 5.00
C SER A 33 16.65 -13.47 3.71
N LYS A 34 15.79 -13.31 2.70
CA LYS A 34 16.10 -12.67 1.41
C LYS A 34 16.43 -11.17 1.53
N PHE A 35 16.54 -10.67 2.76
CA PHE A 35 16.92 -9.31 3.10
C PHE A 35 17.44 -9.23 4.53
N GLN A 36 18.14 -8.14 4.84
CA GLN A 36 18.66 -7.75 6.15
C GLN A 36 18.17 -6.35 6.51
N VAL A 37 18.11 -6.05 7.80
CA VAL A 37 17.65 -4.76 8.34
C VAL A 37 18.74 -4.15 9.21
N GLN A 38 19.00 -2.85 9.02
CA GLN A 38 19.82 -2.05 9.93
C GLN A 38 18.95 -0.98 10.59
N LEU A 39 19.00 -0.90 11.92
CA LEU A 39 18.37 0.17 12.70
C LEU A 39 19.33 1.35 12.83
N LEU A 40 18.92 2.54 12.40
CA LEU A 40 19.76 3.74 12.42
C LEU A 40 19.70 4.49 13.75
N THR A 41 18.62 4.32 14.51
CA THR A 41 18.39 5.00 15.78
C THR A 41 17.67 4.09 16.78
N LYS A 42 17.62 4.50 18.07
CA LYS A 42 16.85 3.80 19.10
C LYS A 42 15.33 3.87 18.90
N LYS A 43 14.85 4.80 18.06
CA LYS A 43 13.43 4.95 17.74
C LYS A 43 12.98 4.00 16.62
N ALA A 44 13.92 3.46 15.86
CA ALA A 44 13.63 2.51 14.79
C ALA A 44 13.11 1.20 15.38
N ILE A 45 12.09 0.63 14.74
CA ILE A 45 11.51 -0.66 15.14
C ILE A 45 11.80 -1.67 14.04
N ILE A 46 12.29 -2.85 14.42
CA ILE A 46 12.56 -3.93 13.48
C ILE A 46 11.25 -4.38 12.80
N PRO A 47 11.22 -4.50 11.47
CA PRO A 47 10.06 -5.04 10.78
C PRO A 47 9.72 -6.44 11.27
N ASN A 48 8.44 -6.71 11.53
CA ASN A 48 8.00 -8.00 12.05
C ASN A 48 6.70 -8.47 11.39
N LYS A 49 6.46 -9.78 11.46
CA LYS A 49 5.17 -10.36 11.10
C LYS A 49 4.33 -10.53 12.35
N ALA A 50 3.01 -10.37 12.24
CA ALA A 50 2.11 -10.66 13.36
C ALA A 50 2.00 -12.18 13.57
N TYR A 51 1.93 -12.92 12.47
CA TYR A 51 1.91 -14.38 12.44
C TYR A 51 2.97 -14.92 11.48
N ALA A 52 3.53 -16.10 11.77
CA ALA A 52 4.57 -16.71 10.94
C ALA A 52 4.14 -16.92 9.48
N SER A 53 2.84 -17.16 9.25
CA SER A 53 2.22 -17.34 7.93
C SER A 53 1.96 -16.05 7.16
N ASP A 54 2.15 -14.88 7.77
CA ASP A 54 1.85 -13.61 7.10
C ASP A 54 2.77 -13.40 5.90
N ALA A 55 2.24 -12.80 4.84
CA ALA A 55 3.01 -12.54 3.62
C ALA A 55 4.01 -11.38 3.78
N ALA A 56 3.72 -10.42 4.66
CA ALA A 56 4.40 -9.13 4.71
C ALA A 56 4.86 -8.76 6.14
N TRP A 57 5.94 -7.99 6.24
CA TRP A 57 6.47 -7.46 7.49
C TRP A 57 5.92 -6.05 7.76
N ASP A 58 5.37 -5.81 8.94
CA ASP A 58 4.92 -4.49 9.36
C ASP A 58 6.10 -3.51 9.42
N ILE A 59 5.89 -2.30 8.90
CA ILE A 59 6.83 -1.17 8.95
C ILE A 59 6.26 -0.10 9.87
N PHE A 60 7.12 0.49 10.69
CA PHE A 60 6.73 1.39 11.76
C PHE A 60 7.26 2.80 11.56
N ALA A 61 6.50 3.79 12.02
CA ALA A 61 6.96 5.17 12.09
C ALA A 61 8.01 5.32 13.20
N ALA A 62 9.16 5.92 12.90
CA ALA A 62 10.15 6.26 13.92
C ALA A 62 9.88 7.60 14.59
N GLU A 63 9.05 8.46 13.98
CA GLU A 63 8.74 9.80 14.46
C GLU A 63 7.26 10.16 14.23
N ASP A 64 6.78 11.14 15.00
CA ASP A 64 5.50 11.78 14.74
C ASP A 64 5.56 12.53 13.41
N CYS A 65 4.53 12.38 12.58
CA CYS A 65 4.46 13.01 11.25
C CYS A 65 3.05 13.51 10.97
N VAL A 66 2.95 14.58 10.18
CA VAL A 66 1.68 15.13 9.70
C VAL A 66 1.77 15.29 8.20
N ALA A 67 0.68 15.02 7.49
CA ALA A 67 0.60 15.27 6.07
C ALA A 67 0.69 16.76 5.73
N ASN A 68 1.20 17.06 4.54
CA ASN A 68 1.13 18.38 3.94
C ASN A 68 -0.30 18.73 3.47
N GLU A 69 -0.46 19.92 2.88
CA GLU A 69 -1.74 20.41 2.34
C GLU A 69 -2.36 19.51 1.27
N ASN A 70 -1.55 18.70 0.58
CA ASN A 70 -1.99 17.73 -0.43
C ASN A 70 -2.38 16.37 0.18
N GLY A 71 -2.37 16.26 1.52
CA GLY A 71 -2.67 15.03 2.23
C GLY A 71 -1.55 13.98 2.12
N VAL A 72 -0.31 14.40 1.83
CA VAL A 72 0.85 13.51 1.70
C VAL A 72 1.78 13.66 2.90
N ALA A 73 2.10 12.55 3.57
CA ALA A 73 3.08 12.47 4.65
C ALA A 73 4.28 11.61 4.24
N ILE A 74 5.49 12.10 4.46
CA ILE A 74 6.72 11.31 4.35
C ILE A 74 7.10 10.88 5.76
N VAL A 75 6.95 9.59 6.06
CA VAL A 75 7.16 9.02 7.38
C VAL A 75 8.56 8.42 7.49
N PRO A 76 9.45 8.97 8.35
CA PRO A 76 10.73 8.36 8.68
C PRO A 76 10.53 7.02 9.39
N THR A 77 11.35 6.03 9.04
CA THR A 77 11.33 4.71 9.68
C THR A 77 12.64 4.44 10.44
N HIS A 78 13.68 5.22 10.14
CA HIS A 78 15.03 5.03 10.66
C HIS A 78 15.57 3.60 10.46
N ILE A 79 15.12 2.90 9.41
CA ILE A 79 15.70 1.61 9.01
C ILE A 79 16.34 1.70 7.62
N LYS A 80 17.34 0.86 7.38
CA LYS A 80 17.82 0.51 6.05
C LYS A 80 17.54 -0.94 5.77
N LEU A 81 17.34 -1.26 4.50
CA LEU A 81 17.19 -2.62 4.03
C LEU A 81 18.32 -2.96 3.06
N GLN A 82 18.77 -4.20 3.12
CA GLN A 82 19.69 -4.78 2.15
C GLN A 82 19.08 -6.07 1.66
N TYR A 83 18.90 -6.20 0.35
CA TYR A 83 18.31 -7.39 -0.26
C TYR A 83 19.39 -8.38 -0.71
N GLU A 84 19.03 -9.66 -0.77
CA GLU A 84 19.79 -10.64 -1.55
C GLU A 84 19.73 -10.24 -3.04
N LYS A 85 20.79 -10.53 -3.80
CA LYS A 85 20.83 -10.23 -5.23
C LYS A 85 19.63 -10.87 -5.94
N GLY A 86 18.98 -10.10 -6.82
CA GLY A 86 17.78 -10.55 -7.53
C GLY A 86 16.50 -10.45 -6.70
N TYR A 87 16.50 -9.68 -5.61
CA TYR A 87 15.32 -9.37 -4.82
C TYR A 87 15.18 -7.87 -4.59
N TYR A 88 13.94 -7.42 -4.43
CA TYR A 88 13.59 -6.05 -4.08
C TYR A 88 12.44 -6.05 -3.05
N GLY A 89 12.21 -4.90 -2.43
CA GLY A 89 11.10 -4.71 -1.49
C GLY A 89 9.94 -3.96 -2.13
N GLN A 90 8.72 -4.32 -1.74
CA GLN A 90 7.53 -3.54 -2.05
C GLN A 90 6.80 -3.15 -0.77
N LEU A 91 6.71 -1.85 -0.50
CA LEU A 91 5.82 -1.29 0.50
C LEU A 91 4.39 -1.32 -0.03
N LYS A 92 3.48 -1.85 0.78
CA LYS A 92 2.05 -1.92 0.49
C LYS A 92 1.26 -1.29 1.63
N THR A 93 0.08 -0.78 1.26
CA THR A 93 -0.94 -0.30 2.18
C THR A 93 -1.44 -1.47 3.05
N LYS A 94 -1.62 -1.24 4.35
CA LYS A 94 -2.31 -2.20 5.23
C LYS A 94 -3.82 -2.09 5.03
N SER A 95 -4.57 -3.19 5.17
CA SER A 95 -6.05 -3.16 5.06
C SER A 95 -6.69 -2.17 6.03
N SER A 96 -6.18 -2.08 7.26
CA SER A 96 -6.63 -1.12 8.28
C SER A 96 -6.39 0.35 7.90
N GLN A 97 -5.41 0.63 7.04
CA GLN A 97 -5.14 1.96 6.50
C GLN A 97 -6.01 2.25 5.28
N ALA A 98 -6.15 1.25 4.39
CA ALA A 98 -7.00 1.36 3.20
C ALA A 98 -8.45 1.69 3.56
N ILE A 99 -9.00 1.08 4.63
CA ILE A 99 -10.35 1.39 5.15
C ILE A 99 -10.48 2.86 5.56
N LYS A 100 -9.38 3.51 5.98
CA LYS A 100 -9.34 4.93 6.34
C LYS A 100 -9.05 5.86 5.15
N GLY A 101 -9.00 5.32 3.93
CA GLY A 101 -8.62 6.05 2.71
C GLY A 101 -7.13 6.40 2.64
N ILE A 102 -6.29 5.77 3.46
CA ILE A 102 -4.85 5.99 3.46
C ILE A 102 -4.20 4.97 2.53
N THR A 103 -3.31 5.44 1.65
CA THR A 103 -2.59 4.62 0.67
C THR A 103 -1.09 4.88 0.75
N VAL A 104 -0.27 3.83 0.57
CA VAL A 104 1.16 3.99 0.33
C VAL A 104 1.38 4.46 -1.11
N LEU A 105 2.04 5.60 -1.28
CA LEU A 105 2.46 6.10 -2.58
C LEU A 105 3.86 5.59 -2.93
N GLY A 106 4.03 5.14 -4.17
CA GLY A 106 5.27 4.50 -4.63
C GLY A 106 5.48 3.16 -3.93
N GLY A 107 6.65 3.00 -3.31
CA GLY A 107 6.92 1.84 -2.46
C GLY A 107 7.75 0.74 -3.10
N ILE A 108 8.32 0.92 -4.28
CA ILE A 108 9.39 0.05 -4.78
C ILE A 108 10.69 0.42 -4.06
N LEU A 109 11.34 -0.58 -3.47
CA LEU A 109 12.61 -0.46 -2.75
C LEU A 109 13.64 -1.32 -3.47
N ASP A 110 14.50 -0.67 -4.26
CA ASP A 110 15.47 -1.34 -5.13
C ASP A 110 16.58 -2.07 -4.34
N GLU A 111 17.12 -3.13 -4.94
CA GLU A 111 18.26 -3.92 -4.40
C GLU A 111 19.44 -3.01 -3.98
N GLY A 112 19.73 -2.01 -4.83
CA GLY A 112 20.86 -1.10 -4.67
C GLY A 112 20.61 0.05 -3.69
N TYR A 113 19.38 0.25 -3.19
CA TYR A 113 19.07 1.40 -2.34
C TYR A 113 19.74 1.27 -0.96
N LYS A 114 20.60 2.24 -0.61
CA LYS A 114 21.35 2.27 0.67
C LYS A 114 20.91 3.40 1.63
N GLY A 115 19.86 4.14 1.25
CA GLY A 115 19.28 5.19 2.06
C GLY A 115 18.38 4.66 3.17
N GLU A 116 17.90 5.56 4.01
CA GLU A 116 16.82 5.26 4.95
C GLU A 116 15.53 4.99 4.18
N ILE A 117 14.81 3.93 4.54
CA ILE A 117 13.47 3.71 4.01
C ILE A 117 12.53 4.77 4.58
N LYS A 118 11.78 5.46 3.73
CA LYS A 118 10.71 6.36 4.14
C LYS A 118 9.41 5.89 3.54
N VAL A 119 8.34 5.86 4.34
CA VAL A 119 7.01 5.48 3.85
C VAL A 119 6.27 6.75 3.44
N ILE A 120 5.88 6.83 2.17
CA ILE A 120 5.06 7.93 1.69
C ILE A 120 3.60 7.51 1.80
N LEU A 121 2.83 8.19 2.64
CA LEU A 121 1.40 7.97 2.81
C LEU A 121 0.61 9.11 2.19
N GLN A 122 -0.51 8.79 1.56
CA GLN A 122 -1.48 9.75 1.10
C GLN A 122 -2.87 9.42 1.63
N ARG A 123 -3.58 10.46 2.09
CA ARG A 123 -5.02 10.44 2.31
C ARG A 123 -5.64 11.54 1.45
N ALA A 124 -6.19 11.16 0.30
CA ALA A 124 -6.75 12.11 -0.65
C ALA A 124 -7.98 12.81 -0.04
N LEU A 125 -8.15 14.10 -0.35
CA LEU A 125 -9.32 14.92 0.01
C LEU A 125 -9.53 15.16 1.54
N GLN A 126 -8.69 14.59 2.40
CA GLN A 126 -8.71 14.77 3.85
C GLN A 126 -7.25 14.85 4.37
N PRO A 127 -6.64 16.06 4.40
CA PRO A 127 -5.23 16.23 4.74
C PRO A 127 -4.93 16.13 6.25
N ASP A 128 -5.90 15.72 7.07
CA ASP A 128 -5.80 15.55 8.53
C ASP A 128 -5.07 14.26 8.95
N LEU A 129 -4.17 13.75 8.10
CA LEU A 129 -3.40 12.55 8.39
C LEU A 129 -2.29 12.88 9.40
N LYS A 130 -2.46 12.37 10.62
CA LYS A 130 -1.46 12.39 11.69
C LYS A 130 -0.98 10.97 11.95
N ILE A 131 0.33 10.78 11.95
CA ILE A 131 1.00 9.53 12.27
C ILE A 131 1.76 9.74 13.57
N LYS A 132 1.66 8.77 14.49
CA LYS A 132 2.43 8.76 15.73
C LYS A 132 3.62 7.81 15.64
N GLN A 133 4.70 8.17 16.33
CA GLN A 133 5.84 7.27 16.51
C GLN A 133 5.35 5.89 17.02
N GLY A 134 5.88 4.83 16.42
CA GLY A 134 5.53 3.45 16.74
C GLY A 134 4.29 2.90 16.03
N GLU A 135 3.54 3.72 15.29
CA GLU A 135 2.42 3.22 14.50
C GLU A 135 2.88 2.40 13.30
N LYS A 136 2.07 1.38 12.96
CA LYS A 136 2.26 0.58 11.74
C LYS A 136 1.81 1.38 10.53
N VAL A 137 2.75 1.75 9.68
CA VAL A 137 2.54 2.69 8.56
C VAL A 137 2.55 2.05 7.18
N ALA A 138 3.11 0.85 7.04
CA ALA A 138 3.04 0.08 5.81
C ALA A 138 3.31 -1.39 6.12
N GLN A 139 3.27 -2.22 5.09
CA GLN A 139 3.80 -3.58 5.15
C GLN A 139 4.75 -3.82 3.98
N LEU A 140 5.88 -4.46 4.25
CA LEU A 140 6.92 -4.80 3.28
C LEU A 140 6.69 -6.21 2.76
N ILE A 141 6.67 -6.37 1.44
CA ILE A 141 6.71 -7.66 0.74
C ILE A 141 8.09 -7.78 0.09
N ILE A 142 8.69 -8.97 0.14
CA ILE A 142 9.94 -9.25 -0.59
C ILE A 142 9.58 -9.94 -1.89
N CYS A 143 10.03 -9.35 -2.99
CA CYS A 143 9.73 -9.80 -4.34
C CYS A 143 11.01 -10.24 -5.02
N LYS A 144 10.93 -11.32 -5.82
CA LYS A 144 12.02 -11.69 -6.74
C LYS A 144 12.02 -10.69 -7.90
N ASN A 145 13.19 -10.15 -8.22
CA ASN A 145 13.41 -9.37 -9.43
C ASN A 145 13.84 -10.33 -10.54
N GLU A 146 13.01 -10.50 -11.55
CA GLU A 146 13.33 -11.36 -12.70
C GLU A 146 13.80 -10.48 -13.86
N ASP A 147 14.90 -10.88 -14.49
CA ASP A 147 15.39 -10.23 -15.69
C ASP A 147 14.46 -10.55 -16.86
N VAL A 148 14.24 -9.56 -17.73
CA VAL A 148 13.52 -9.80 -18.98
C VAL A 148 14.40 -10.63 -19.89
N THR A 149 14.00 -11.86 -20.19
CA THR A 149 14.58 -12.65 -21.26
C THR A 149 13.84 -12.34 -22.57
N GLU A 150 14.58 -12.01 -23.63
CA GLU A 150 14.04 -11.94 -24.99
C GLU A 150 13.75 -13.36 -25.50
N GLU A 151 12.73 -14.01 -24.94
CA GLU A 151 12.18 -15.23 -25.52
C GLU A 151 10.94 -14.87 -26.34
N ASN A 152 10.80 -15.46 -27.52
CA ASN A 152 9.57 -15.35 -28.32
C ASN A 152 8.43 -16.01 -27.55
N VAL A 153 7.74 -15.23 -26.72
CA VAL A 153 6.65 -15.73 -25.88
C VAL A 153 5.48 -16.15 -26.77
N HIS A 154 5.12 -17.43 -26.74
CA HIS A 154 3.79 -17.86 -27.19
C HIS A 154 2.77 -17.33 -26.18
N LEU A 155 2.12 -16.23 -26.54
CA LEU A 155 1.05 -15.65 -25.76
C LEU A 155 -0.19 -16.55 -25.86
N GLU A 156 -0.48 -17.35 -24.84
CA GLU A 156 -1.81 -17.94 -24.72
C GLU A 156 -2.85 -16.82 -24.54
N GLU A 157 -3.98 -16.93 -25.25
CA GLU A 157 -5.03 -15.91 -25.27
C GLU A 157 -5.71 -15.76 -23.91
N ARG A 158 -5.12 -14.99 -23.00
CA ARG A 158 -5.88 -14.30 -21.95
C ARG A 158 -6.86 -13.29 -22.55
N GLY A 159 -6.75 -13.02 -23.86
CA GLY A 159 -7.46 -11.99 -24.59
C GLY A 159 -7.00 -10.58 -24.21
N ILE A 160 -7.38 -9.57 -24.99
CA ILE A 160 -7.06 -8.14 -24.76
C ILE A 160 -7.87 -7.48 -23.63
N ARG A 161 -8.61 -8.27 -22.83
CA ARG A 161 -9.62 -7.74 -21.89
C ARG A 161 -9.05 -7.47 -20.50
N GLY A 162 -8.64 -6.23 -20.23
CA GLY A 162 -8.29 -5.71 -18.90
C GLY A 162 -9.48 -5.07 -18.16
N PHE A 163 -9.22 -4.43 -17.00
CA PHE A 163 -10.17 -3.56 -16.27
C PHE A 163 -11.49 -4.20 -15.80
N GLY A 164 -11.43 -5.34 -15.11
CA GLY A 164 -12.64 -5.93 -14.50
C GLY A 164 -13.53 -6.70 -15.47
N SER A 165 -12.96 -7.19 -16.58
CA SER A 165 -13.62 -7.97 -17.63
C SER A 165 -14.33 -9.25 -17.19
N SER A 166 -14.05 -9.73 -15.97
CA SER A 166 -14.71 -10.88 -15.33
C SER A 166 -15.78 -10.50 -14.29
N GLY A 167 -15.96 -9.21 -14.00
CA GLY A 167 -16.98 -8.71 -13.07
C GLY A 167 -18.36 -8.56 -13.73
N LYS A 168 -19.42 -8.56 -12.91
CA LYS A 168 -20.81 -8.36 -13.39
C LYS A 168 -20.99 -7.07 -14.20
N TRP A 169 -20.15 -6.05 -14.00
CA TRP A 169 -20.14 -4.80 -14.79
C TRP A 169 -19.87 -4.99 -16.28
N ALA A 170 -19.21 -6.07 -16.70
CA ALA A 170 -18.93 -6.34 -18.12
C ALA A 170 -20.17 -6.77 -18.91
N LYS A 171 -21.28 -7.14 -18.25
CA LYS A 171 -22.54 -7.49 -18.92
C LYS A 171 -23.41 -6.28 -19.23
N ASP A 172 -23.20 -5.16 -18.53
CA ASP A 172 -24.03 -3.95 -18.62
C ASP A 172 -23.29 -2.76 -19.24
N SER A 173 -22.05 -2.94 -19.71
CA SER A 173 -21.27 -1.85 -20.33
C SER A 173 -21.70 -1.67 -21.79
N GLU A 174 -22.37 -0.55 -22.09
CA GLU A 174 -22.61 -0.09 -23.47
C GLU A 174 -21.29 -0.07 -24.24
N THR A 175 -21.20 -0.80 -25.35
CA THR A 175 -19.98 -0.81 -26.15
C THR A 175 -19.84 0.52 -26.91
N LEU A 176 -18.62 0.86 -27.34
CA LEU A 176 -18.40 2.06 -28.17
C LEU A 176 -19.27 2.06 -29.43
N LYS A 177 -19.54 0.87 -30.00
CA LYS A 177 -20.41 0.73 -31.18
C LYS A 177 -21.89 1.00 -30.85
N ASP A 178 -22.34 0.58 -29.68
CA ASP A 178 -23.70 0.84 -29.20
C ASP A 178 -23.90 2.34 -28.97
N ARG A 179 -22.90 2.98 -28.35
CA ARG A 179 -22.88 4.43 -28.11
C ARG A 179 -22.86 5.23 -29.41
N GLU A 180 -22.04 4.84 -30.39
CA GLU A 180 -22.02 5.48 -31.72
C GLU A 180 -23.36 5.34 -32.45
N LYS A 181 -24.00 4.17 -32.36
CA LYS A 181 -25.31 3.93 -32.96
C LYS A 181 -26.38 4.82 -32.31
N ARG A 182 -26.39 4.92 -30.98
CA ARG A 182 -27.30 5.79 -30.23
C ARG A 182 -27.09 7.26 -30.60
N LEU A 183 -25.84 7.72 -30.66
CA LEU A 183 -25.52 9.10 -31.03
C LEU A 183 -25.97 9.45 -32.46
N LYS A 184 -25.81 8.53 -33.42
CA LYS A 184 -26.34 8.72 -34.79
C LYS A 184 -27.86 8.79 -34.82
N GLN A 185 -28.53 8.00 -33.98
CA GLN A 185 -29.99 8.00 -33.85
C GLN A 185 -30.50 9.33 -33.26
N ILE A 186 -29.87 9.80 -32.18
CA ILE A 186 -30.15 11.10 -31.56
C ILE A 186 -29.91 12.22 -32.55
N LEU A 187 -28.79 12.21 -33.28
CA LEU A 187 -28.47 13.24 -34.27
C LEU A 187 -29.51 13.26 -35.40
N ASN A 188 -29.90 12.10 -35.92
CA ASN A 188 -30.90 12.02 -36.99
C ASN A 188 -32.26 12.59 -36.52
N ILE A 189 -32.68 12.28 -35.30
CA ILE A 189 -33.95 12.74 -34.72
C ILE A 189 -33.92 14.24 -34.40
N THR A 190 -32.81 14.75 -33.87
CA THR A 190 -32.67 16.16 -33.48
C THR A 190 -32.47 17.11 -34.66
N THR A 191 -31.90 16.62 -35.77
CA THR A 191 -31.65 17.40 -36.99
C THR A 191 -32.72 17.21 -38.06
N SER A 192 -33.61 16.23 -37.92
CA SER A 192 -34.71 15.99 -38.84
C SER A 192 -35.74 17.11 -38.79
N LYS A 193 -36.18 17.55 -39.97
CA LYS A 193 -37.29 18.49 -40.17
C LYS A 193 -38.63 17.79 -40.37
N ASP A 194 -38.67 16.47 -40.17
CA ASP A 194 -39.87 15.65 -40.33
C ASP A 194 -40.89 15.99 -39.22
N PRO A 195 -42.08 16.52 -39.58
CA PRO A 195 -43.11 16.91 -38.62
C PRO A 195 -43.76 15.72 -37.88
N GLU A 196 -43.53 14.48 -38.30
CA GLU A 196 -44.07 13.27 -37.64
C GLU A 196 -43.26 12.81 -36.41
N ILE A 197 -42.07 13.36 -36.16
CA ILE A 197 -41.28 13.04 -34.97
C ILE A 197 -41.92 13.67 -33.74
N THR A 198 -42.55 12.84 -32.90
CA THR A 198 -43.30 13.30 -31.74
C THR A 198 -42.39 13.77 -30.60
N LEU A 199 -42.89 14.66 -29.75
CA LEU A 199 -42.16 15.13 -28.56
C LEU A 199 -41.84 13.97 -27.61
N GLU A 200 -42.74 12.99 -27.53
CA GLU A 200 -42.62 11.76 -26.73
C GLU A 200 -41.46 10.86 -27.20
N GLN A 201 -41.18 10.81 -28.52
CA GLN A 201 -40.01 10.13 -29.07
C GLN A 201 -38.68 10.85 -28.76
N LYS A 202 -38.72 12.16 -28.49
CA LYS A 202 -37.55 12.94 -28.06
C LYS A 202 -37.30 12.78 -26.55
N GLU A 203 -38.33 12.52 -25.75
CA GLU A 203 -38.24 12.36 -24.29
C GLU A 203 -37.84 10.94 -23.83
N GLN A 204 -38.02 9.91 -24.66
CA GLN A 204 -37.63 8.52 -24.35
C GLN A 204 -36.15 8.19 -24.61
N LEU A 205 -35.36 9.13 -25.13
CA LEU A 205 -33.92 9.00 -25.43
C LEU A 205 -33.03 9.58 -24.32
#